data_AF-A0A9N9K3M2-F1
#
_entry.id   AF-A0A9N9K3M2-F1
#
_cell.length_a   1.000
_cell.length_b   1.000
_cell.length_c   1.000
_cell.angle_alpha   90.00
_cell.angle_beta   90.00
_cell.angle_gamma   90.00
#
_symmetry.space_group_name_H-M   'P 1'
#
loop_
_entity.id
_entity.type
_entity.pdbx_description
1 polymer ?
#
loop_
_entity_poly.entity_id
_entity_poly.type
_entity_poly.pdbx_seq_one_letter_code
_entity_poly.pdbx_strand_id
1 'polypeptide(L)' 'MLGQTNSSDHYTASDMHNSLLELVESGKINEDDVLIQSTIENWINRYLQELKKEAAEQ' A
#
# COMPACT_ATOMS: atom_id res chain seq x y z
N MET A 1 -0.83 26.04 -5.11
CA MET A 1 0.37 25.43 -4.51
C MET A 1 0.32 23.95 -4.86
N LEU A 2 0.99 23.53 -5.94
CA LEU A 2 1.06 22.11 -6.29
C LEU A 2 1.96 21.45 -5.23
N GLY A 3 1.35 20.59 -4.41
CA GLY A 3 2.03 19.87 -3.35
C GLY A 3 3.17 19.05 -3.95
N GLN A 4 4.40 19.51 -3.75
CA GLN A 4 5.57 18.67 -3.89
C GLN A 4 5.56 17.74 -2.68
N THR A 5 4.77 16.67 -2.75
CA THR A 5 4.92 15.53 -1.85
C THR A 5 6.32 14.99 -2.09
N ASN A 6 7.22 15.21 -1.14
CA ASN A 6 8.53 14.58 -1.14
C ASN A 6 8.34 13.09 -1.42
N SER A 7 8.95 12.59 -2.49
CA SER A 7 8.90 11.18 -2.88
C SER A 7 9.34 10.23 -1.76
N SER A 8 10.07 10.76 -0.77
CA SER A 8 10.54 10.07 0.42
C SER A 8 9.47 9.72 1.45
N ASP A 9 8.27 10.33 1.40
CA ASP A 9 7.14 9.99 2.28
C ASP A 9 6.21 8.94 1.65
N HIS A 10 6.56 8.41 0.48
CA HIS A 10 5.71 7.45 -0.21
C HIS A 10 5.91 6.06 0.40
N TYR A 11 4.95 5.62 1.20
CA TYR A 11 4.90 4.26 1.71
C TYR A 11 4.57 3.30 0.55
N THR A 12 5.51 2.40 0.22
CA THR A 12 5.39 1.50 -0.92
C THR A 12 4.69 0.19 -0.53
N ALA A 13 4.28 -0.60 -1.52
CA ALA A 13 3.75 -1.94 -1.27
C ALA A 13 4.79 -2.86 -0.60
N SER A 14 6.07 -2.67 -0.91
CA SER A 14 7.16 -3.38 -0.24
C SER A 14 7.27 -2.97 1.22
N ASP A 15 7.12 -1.68 1.54
CA ASP A 15 7.16 -1.20 2.92
C ASP A 15 5.99 -1.78 3.74
N MET A 16 4.78 -1.80 3.17
CA MET A 16 3.62 -2.48 3.76
C MET A 16 3.91 -3.96 4.03
N HIS A 17 4.43 -4.67 3.04
CA HIS A 17 4.72 -6.09 3.17
C HIS A 17 5.76 -6.35 4.27
N ASN A 18 6.84 -5.56 4.32
CA ASN A 18 7.87 -5.66 5.34
C ASN A 18 7.31 -5.41 6.74
N SER A 19 6.47 -4.38 6.92
CA SER A 19 5.82 -4.14 8.22
C SER A 19 4.87 -5.27 8.63
N LEU A 20 4.21 -5.95 7.68
CA LEU A 20 3.42 -7.16 7.99
C LEU A 20 4.33 -8.31 8.45
N LEU A 21 5.50 -8.50 7.84
CA LEU A 21 6.46 -9.51 8.26
C LEU A 21 7.02 -9.22 9.67
N GLU A 22 7.30 -7.96 10.01
CA GLU A 22 7.68 -7.58 11.39
C GLU A 22 6.59 -7.92 12.42
N LEU A 23 5.31 -7.84 12.02
CA LEU A 23 4.19 -8.25 12.87
C LEU A 23 4.10 -9.77 13.04
N VAL A 24 4.46 -10.55 12.00
CA VAL A 24 4.60 -12.01 12.10
C VAL A 24 5.76 -12.38 13.03
N GLU A 25 6.92 -11.75 12.87
CA GLU A 25 8.10 -11.99 13.72
C GLU A 25 7.82 -11.68 15.20
N SER A 26 7.04 -10.64 15.46
CA SER A 26 6.61 -10.29 16.82
C SER A 26 5.44 -11.15 17.35
N GLY A 27 4.97 -12.14 16.57
CA GLY A 27 3.89 -13.05 16.94
C GLY A 27 2.52 -12.38 17.08
N LYS A 28 2.35 -11.18 16.48
CA LYS A 28 1.10 -10.41 16.55
C LYS A 28 0.07 -10.90 15.53
N ILE A 29 0.51 -11.47 14.42
CA ILE A 29 -0.32 -12.07 13.36
C ILE A 29 0.30 -13.38 12.87
N ASN A 30 -0.47 -14.22 12.19
CA ASN A 30 0.07 -15.43 11.56
C ASN A 30 0.64 -15.11 10.18
N GLU A 31 1.61 -15.90 9.74
CA GLU A 31 2.18 -15.80 8.39
C GLU A 31 1.12 -16.03 7.30
N ASP A 32 0.17 -16.94 7.54
CA ASP A 32 -0.97 -17.22 6.65
C ASP A 32 -1.89 -16.01 6.46
N ASP A 33 -1.84 -15.03 7.38
CA ASP A 33 -2.61 -13.80 7.31
C ASP A 33 -1.90 -12.69 6.49
N VAL A 34 -0.63 -12.90 6.11
CA VAL A 34 0.16 -11.93 5.34
C VAL A 34 -0.10 -12.11 3.84
N LEU A 35 -0.58 -11.03 3.23
CA LEU A 35 -0.74 -10.96 1.78
C LEU A 35 0.63 -10.83 1.10
N ILE A 36 0.79 -11.54 -0.01
CA ILE A 36 1.95 -11.38 -0.89
C ILE A 36 2.00 -9.95 -1.45
N GLN A 37 3.20 -9.42 -1.65
CA GLN A 37 3.42 -8.04 -2.09
C GLN A 37 2.64 -7.68 -3.36
N SER A 38 2.55 -8.57 -4.35
CA SER A 38 1.82 -8.30 -5.60
C SER A 38 0.31 -8.09 -5.38
N THR A 39 -0.29 -8.71 -4.37
CA THR A 39 -1.68 -8.45 -4.00
C THR A 39 -1.85 -7.04 -3.43
N ILE A 40 -0.90 -6.60 -2.61
CA ILE A 40 -0.88 -5.23 -2.05
C ILE A 40 -0.72 -4.21 -3.17
N GLU A 41 0.21 -4.44 -4.11
CA GLU A 41 0.39 -3.59 -5.30
C GLU A 41 -0.90 -3.49 -6.13
N ASN A 42 -1.58 -4.62 -6.36
CA ASN A 42 -2.83 -4.65 -7.10
C ASN A 42 -3.94 -3.85 -6.41
N TRP A 43 -4.03 -3.90 -5.08
CA TRP A 43 -5.01 -3.13 -4.32
C TRP A 43 -4.73 -1.62 -4.37
N ILE A 44 -3.47 -1.22 -4.19
CA ILE A 44 -3.05 0.18 -4.32
C ILE A 44 -3.38 0.70 -5.72
N ASN A 45 -3.00 -0.05 -6.76
CA ASN A 45 -3.27 0.34 -8.14
C ASN A 45 -4.76 0.47 -8.41
N ARG A 46 -5.57 -0.49 -7.97
CA ARG A 46 -7.03 -0.44 -8.14
C ARG A 46 -7.62 0.81 -7.49
N TYR A 47 -7.27 1.07 -6.23
CA TYR A 47 -7.75 2.25 -5.51
C TYR A 47 -7.34 3.56 -6.21
N LEU A 48 -6.09 3.65 -6.69
CA LEU A 48 -5.62 4.82 -7.43
C LEU A 48 -6.38 5.02 -8.75
N GLN A 49 -6.79 3.96 -9.44
CA GLN A 49 -7.61 4.06 -10.64
C GLN A 49 -9.04 4.51 -10.32
N GLU A 50 -9.65 3.99 -9.25
CA GLU A 50 -10.96 4.41 -8.78
C GLU A 50 -10.96 5.90 -8.41
N LEU A 51 -9.94 6.35 -7.67
CA LEU A 51 -9.76 7.76 -7.29
C LEU A 51 -9.57 8.68 -8.51
N LYS A 52 -8.78 8.25 -9.52
CA LYS A 52 -8.62 8.99 -10.78
C LYS A 52 -9.93 9.09 -11.56
N LYS A 53 -10.71 8.02 -11.57
CA LYS A 53 -12.02 7.99 -12.23
C LYS A 53 -12.98 8.96 -11.56
N GLU A 54 -13.09 8.92 -10.24
CA GLU A 54 -13.93 9.85 -9.47
C GLU A 54 -13.53 11.32 -9.71
N ALA A 55 -12.23 11.62 -9.74
CA ALA A 55 -11.75 12.97 -10.01
C ALA A 55 -12.00 13.45 -11.45
N ALA A 56 -12.08 12.52 -12.42
CA ALA A 56 -12.40 12.84 -13.82
C ALA A 56 -13.91 12.98 -14.07
N GLU A 57 -14.75 12.46 -13.18
CA GLU A 57 -16.21 12.56 -13.21
C GLU A 57 -16.75 13.80 -12.46
N GLN A 58 -15.87 14.62 -11.85
CA GLN A 58 -16.17 15.91 -11.20
C GLN A 58 -15.93 17.11 -12.12
#